data_AF-A0A7W1M3Z6-F1
#
_entry.id   AF-A0A7W1M3Z6-F1
#
_cell.length_a   1.000
_cell.length_b   1.000
_cell.length_c   1.000
_cell.angle_alpha   90.00
_cell.angle_beta   90.00
_cell.angle_gamma   90.00
#
_symmetry.space_group_name_H-M   'P 1'
#
loop_
_entity.id
_entity.type
_entity.pdbx_description
1 polymer ?
#
loop_
_entity_poly.entity_id
_entity_poly.type
_entity_poly.pdbx_seq_one_letter_code
_entity_poly.pdbx_strand_id
1 'polypeptide(L)' 'MARLLSVSVPDELAAEAEALARATGKTKSEVVRDALRRHVQHEHFAALQRYGRTRVEPLGLAPEDVEGLVDELRAMRM' A
#
# COMPACT_ATOMS: atom_id res chain seq x y z
N MET A 1 13.10 15.87 6.26
CA MET A 1 12.62 16.63 7.45
C MET A 1 11.31 16.04 7.94
N ALA A 2 11.06 16.03 9.24
CA ALA A 2 9.79 15.56 9.81
C ALA A 2 8.93 16.76 10.24
N ARG A 3 7.63 16.72 9.97
CA ARG A 3 6.63 17.68 10.47
C ARG A 3 5.89 17.05 11.66
N LEU A 4 5.63 17.85 12.70
CA LEU A 4 4.79 17.41 13.82
C LEU A 4 3.34 17.27 13.36
N LEU A 5 2.76 16.11 13.64
CA LEU A 5 1.34 15.82 13.43
C LEU A 5 0.72 15.54 14.80
N SER A 6 -0.27 16.35 15.21
CA SER A 6 -1.01 16.16 16.45
C SER A 6 -2.35 15.52 16.14
N VAL A 7 -2.54 14.28 16.61
CA VAL A 7 -3.77 13.51 16.42
C VAL A 7 -4.12 12.79 17.72
N SER A 8 -5.41 12.62 17.98
CA SER A 8 -5.90 11.76 19.05
C SER A 8 -6.08 10.34 18.53
N VAL A 9 -5.78 9.35 19.38
CA VAL A 9 -6.01 7.92 19.13
C VAL A 9 -6.69 7.31 20.35
N PRO A 10 -7.41 6.18 20.20
CA PRO A 10 -7.95 5.45 21.35
C PRO A 10 -6.84 5.06 22.34
N ASP A 11 -7.15 5.08 23.63
CA ASP A 11 -6.18 4.79 24.71
C ASP A 11 -5.56 3.40 24.56
N GLU A 12 -6.38 2.41 24.18
CA GLU A 12 -5.96 1.03 23.90
C GLU A 12 -4.89 0.99 22.81
N LEU A 13 -5.12 1.71 21.70
CA LEU A 13 -4.18 1.77 20.58
C LEU A 13 -2.89 2.51 20.95
N ALA A 14 -2.98 3.55 21.79
CA ALA A 14 -1.79 4.22 22.32
C ALA A 14 -0.94 3.28 23.17
N ALA A 15 -1.58 2.47 24.02
CA ALA A 15 -0.91 1.49 24.86
C ALA A 15 -0.23 0.39 24.03
N GLU A 16 -0.91 -0.12 22.99
CA GLU A 16 -0.35 -1.09 22.04
C GLU A 16 0.84 -0.52 21.28
N ALA A 17 0.74 0.71 20.77
CA ALA A 17 1.84 1.37 20.07
C ALA A 17 3.06 1.53 20.98
N GLU A 18 2.86 1.82 22.27
CA GLU A 18 3.93 1.92 23.23
C GLU A 18 4.57 0.56 23.56
N ALA A 19 3.76 -0.48 23.73
CA ALA A 19 4.26 -1.84 23.94
C ALA A 19 5.08 -2.34 22.73
N LEU A 20 4.60 -2.09 21.51
CA LEU A 20 5.28 -2.45 20.28
C LEU A 20 6.60 -1.67 20.11
N ALA A 21 6.61 -0.39 20.44
CA ALA A 21 7.81 0.44 20.43
C ALA A 21 8.88 -0.16 21.36
N ARG A 22 8.52 -0.49 22.61
CA ARG A 22 9.42 -1.15 23.56
C ARG A 22 9.94 -2.50 23.04
N ALA A 23 9.05 -3.37 22.58
CA ALA A 23 9.40 -4.72 22.13
C ALA A 23 10.33 -4.72 20.90
N THR A 24 10.29 -3.67 20.08
CA THR A 24 11.07 -3.56 18.84
C THR A 24 12.26 -2.60 18.94
N GLY A 25 12.53 -2.01 20.11
CA GLY A 25 13.58 -1.01 20.29
C GLY A 25 13.35 0.28 19.49
N LYS A 26 12.09 0.60 19.18
CA LYS A 26 11.66 1.78 18.42
C LYS A 26 11.04 2.83 19.33
N THR A 27 10.91 4.04 18.82
CA THR A 27 10.08 5.09 19.43
C THR A 27 8.61 4.98 19.00
N LYS A 28 7.69 5.52 19.79
CA LYS A 28 6.26 5.63 19.43
C LYS A 28 6.07 6.31 18.07
N SER A 29 6.80 7.38 17.81
CA SER A 29 6.78 8.11 16.54
C SER A 29 7.25 7.27 15.35
N GLU A 30 8.20 6.35 15.53
CA GLU A 30 8.61 5.41 14.47
C GLU A 30 7.52 4.38 14.18
N VAL A 31 6.91 3.79 15.20
CA VAL A 31 5.79 2.86 15.04
C VAL A 31 4.65 3.53 14.27
N VAL A 32 4.24 4.73 14.68
CA VAL A 32 3.16 5.48 14.02
C VAL A 32 3.53 5.84 12.58
N ARG A 33 4.75 6.30 12.33
CA ARG A 33 5.19 6.62 10.95
C ARG A 33 5.25 5.39 10.05
N ASP A 34 5.69 4.26 10.56
CA ASP A 34 5.74 3.00 9.81
C ASP A 34 4.33 2.51 9.48
N ALA A 35 3.41 2.56 10.45
CA ALA A 35 2.00 2.22 10.25
C ALA A 35 1.35 3.12 9.19
N LEU A 36 1.53 4.44 9.31
CA LEU A 36 0.98 5.41 8.37
C LEU A 36 1.55 5.20 6.95
N ARG A 37 2.85 4.95 6.82
CA ARG A 37 3.49 4.68 5.52
C ARG A 37 2.89 3.44 4.86
N ARG A 38 2.74 2.35 5.60
CA ARG A 38 2.12 1.12 5.10
C ARG A 38 0.68 1.35 4.66
N HIS A 39 -0.09 2.09 5.45
CA HIS A 39 -1.48 2.41 5.11
C HIS A 39 -1.58 3.22 3.81
N VAL A 40 -0.77 4.27 3.65
CA VAL A 40 -0.74 5.06 2.41
C VAL A 40 -0.36 4.21 1.20
N GLN A 41 0.66 3.35 1.33
CA GLN A 41 1.06 2.45 0.24
C GLN A 41 -0.04 1.46 -0.12
N HIS A 42 -0.74 0.92 0.87
CA HIS A 42 -1.88 0.03 0.67
C HIS A 42 -3.01 0.74 -0.09
N GLU A 43 -3.36 1.97 0.29
CA GLU A 43 -4.38 2.75 -0.41
C GLU A 43 -4.00 3.06 -1.86
N HIS A 44 -2.73 3.40 -2.11
CA HIS A 44 -2.23 3.60 -3.48
C HIS A 44 -2.34 2.31 -4.31
N PHE A 45 -1.95 1.17 -3.75
CA PHE A 45 -2.05 -0.12 -4.45
C PHE A 45 -3.51 -0.50 -4.71
N ALA A 46 -4.41 -0.30 -3.74
CA ALA A 46 -5.84 -0.53 -3.91
C ALA A 46 -6.43 0.36 -5.01
N ALA A 47 -6.01 1.63 -5.10
CA ALA A 47 -6.41 2.53 -6.17
C ALA A 47 -5.93 2.04 -7.55
N LEU A 48 -4.68 1.58 -7.67
CA LEU A 48 -4.15 1.01 -8.91
C LEU A 48 -4.93 -0.24 -9.33
N GLN A 49 -5.26 -1.12 -8.39
CA GLN A 49 -6.07 -2.31 -8.68
C GLN A 49 -7.48 -1.96 -9.13
N ARG A 50 -8.13 -0.95 -8.51
CA ARG A 50 -9.45 -0.47 -8.96
C ARG A 50 -9.35 0.09 -10.39
N TYR A 51 -8.35 0.92 -10.66
CA TYR A 51 -8.10 1.45 -12.00
C TYR A 51 -7.88 0.34 -13.03
N GLY A 52 -7.04 -0.66 -12.72
CA GLY A 52 -6.79 -1.78 -13.62
C GLY A 52 -8.08 -2.53 -13.94
N ARG A 53 -8.86 -2.88 -12.91
CA ARG A 53 -10.12 -3.61 -13.05
C ARG A 53 -11.12 -2.90 -13.97
N THR A 54 -11.34 -1.60 -13.78
CA THR A 54 -12.28 -0.84 -14.62
C THR A 54 -11.82 -0.74 -16.08
N ARG A 55 -10.53 -0.92 -16.36
CA ARG A 55 -9.96 -0.88 -17.71
C ARG A 55 -10.02 -2.24 -18.41
N VAL A 56 -9.90 -3.35 -17.67
CA VAL A 56 -9.86 -4.71 -18.23
C VAL A 56 -11.24 -5.38 -18.29
N GLU A 57 -12.19 -5.01 -17.41
CA GLU A 57 -13.56 -5.54 -17.42
C GLU A 57 -14.24 -5.45 -18.80
N PRO A 58 -14.21 -4.30 -19.51
CA PRO A 58 -14.81 -4.20 -20.85
C PRO A 58 -14.09 -5.03 -21.92
N LEU A 59 -12.84 -5.41 -21.66
CA LEU A 59 -12.01 -6.18 -22.59
C LEU A 59 -12.09 -7.69 -22.35
N GLY A 60 -12.75 -8.11 -21.25
CA GLY A 60 -12.86 -9.52 -20.87
C GLY A 60 -11.52 -10.16 -20.50
N LEU A 61 -10.51 -9.35 -20.17
CA LEU A 61 -9.16 -9.82 -19.89
C LEU A 61 -9.00 -10.23 -18.42
N ALA A 62 -8.33 -11.35 -18.22
CA ALA A 62 -7.99 -11.94 -16.94
C ALA A 62 -6.47 -11.95 -16.71
N PRO A 63 -5.99 -12.16 -15.47
CA PRO A 63 -4.57 -12.22 -15.17
C PRO A 63 -3.78 -13.23 -16.01
N GLU A 64 -4.42 -14.32 -16.43
CA GLU A 64 -3.82 -15.38 -17.25
C GLU A 64 -3.48 -14.88 -18.67
N ASP A 65 -4.17 -13.85 -19.16
CA ASP A 65 -3.95 -13.27 -20.49
C ASP A 65 -2.70 -12.37 -20.55
N VAL A 66 -2.14 -12.01 -19.40
CA VAL A 66 -1.03 -11.04 -19.30
C VAL A 66 0.21 -11.50 -20.08
N GLU A 67 0.56 -12.78 -20.00
CA GLU A 67 1.76 -13.31 -20.66
C GLU A 67 1.65 -13.16 -22.19
N GLY A 68 0.51 -13.57 -22.76
CA GLY A 68 0.25 -13.44 -24.19
C GLY A 68 0.26 -11.99 -24.68
N LEU A 69 -0.40 -11.08 -23.95
CA LEU A 69 -0.41 -9.65 -24.28
C LEU A 69 1.00 -9.02 -24.26
N VAL A 70 1.84 -9.45 -23.33
CA VAL A 70 3.22 -8.96 -23.23
C VAL A 70 4.08 -9.48 -24.38
N ASP A 71 3.91 -10.73 -24.77
CA ASP A 71 4.64 -11.32 -25.89
C ASP A 71 4.25 -10.69 -27.23
N GLU A 72 2.95 -10.45 -27.46
CA GLU A 72 2.47 -9.67 -28.61
C GLU A 72 3.10 -8.28 -28.66
N LEU A 73 3.10 -7.55 -27.54
CA LEU A 73 3.68 -6.21 -27.45
C LEU A 73 5.19 -6.20 -27.75
N ARG A 74 5.92 -7.21 -27.27
CA ARG A 74 7.36 -7.36 -27.54
C ARG A 74 7.63 -7.66 -29.01
N ALA A 75 6.82 -8.52 -29.62
CA ALA A 75 6.93 -8.86 -31.04
C ALA A 75 6.66 -7.64 -31.95
N MET A 76 5.73 -6.77 -31.56
CA MET A 76 5.42 -5.53 -32.30
C MET A 76 6.50 -4.44 -32.19
N ARG A 77 7.44 -4.56 -31.26
CA ARG A 77 8.52 -3.57 -31.03
C ARG A 77 9.85 -3.96 -31.69
N MET A 78 9.91 -5.14 -32.30
CA MET A 78 11.02 -5.63 -33.14
C MET A 78 10.75 -5.29 -34.60
#